data_AF-A0A7K2QN53-F1
#
_entry.id   AF-A0A7K2QN53-F1
#
_cell.length_a   1.000
_cell.length_b   1.000
_cell.length_c   1.000
_cell.angle_alpha   90.00
_cell.angle_beta   90.00
_cell.angle_gamma   90.00
#
_symmetry.space_group_name_H-M   'P 1'
#
loop_
_entity.id
_entity.type
_entity.pdbx_description
1 polymer ?
#
loop_
_entity_poly.entity_id
_entity_poly.type
_entity_poly.pdbx_seq_one_letter_code
_entity_poly.pdbx_strand_id
1 'polypeptide(L)'
;AAGRRAAQGEDPLAAVRAEVVRHAAGRLRGPLPPWVWGLRMWPSAEGLDEEARRLTGLTPYARAAWVLGRFDGLDEEAVAAVLEQAGAADPMGEVRAARAAASGSGAALAAPGAA
;
A
#
# COMPACT_ATOMS: atom_id res chain seq x y z
N ALA A 1 -24.70 -18.31 0.05
CA ALA A 1 -23.42 -18.75 0.64
C ALA A 1 -22.47 -19.28 -0.45
N ALA A 2 -22.00 -18.39 -1.34
CA ALA A 2 -21.29 -18.79 -2.58
C ALA A 2 -20.09 -17.86 -2.90
N GLY A 3 -19.30 -17.48 -1.90
CA GLY A 3 -18.19 -16.52 -2.09
C GLY A 3 -16.82 -16.94 -1.56
N ARG A 4 -16.69 -18.11 -0.91
CA ARG A 4 -15.44 -18.54 -0.25
C ARG A 4 -14.69 -19.62 -1.01
N ARG A 5 -14.69 -19.58 -2.35
CA ARG A 5 -14.05 -20.60 -3.19
C ARG A 5 -13.17 -20.06 -4.32
N ALA A 6 -12.75 -18.80 -4.24
CA ALA A 6 -11.61 -18.30 -5.01
C ALA A 6 -10.35 -18.42 -4.14
N ALA A 7 -9.96 -19.65 -3.82
CA ALA A 7 -8.62 -19.95 -3.36
C ALA A 7 -7.86 -20.49 -4.58
N GLN A 8 -6.71 -19.86 -4.88
CA GLN A 8 -5.74 -20.19 -5.93
C GLN A 8 -6.22 -20.03 -7.39
N GLY A 9 -6.40 -18.76 -7.78
CA GLY A 9 -6.36 -18.31 -9.18
C GLY A 9 -5.81 -16.89 -9.16
N GLU A 10 -4.97 -16.53 -10.12
CA GLU A 10 -4.29 -15.22 -10.23
C GLU A 10 -5.13 -14.06 -9.68
N ASP A 11 -4.53 -13.20 -8.84
CA ASP A 11 -5.20 -12.02 -8.30
C ASP A 11 -5.69 -11.14 -9.46
N PRO A 12 -7.00 -11.08 -9.74
CA PRO A 12 -7.52 -10.42 -10.95
C PRO A 12 -7.33 -8.91 -10.91
N LEU A 13 -6.98 -8.34 -9.75
CA LEU A 13 -6.72 -6.93 -9.56
C LEU A 13 -5.23 -6.59 -9.46
N ALA A 14 -4.33 -7.57 -9.55
CA ALA A 14 -2.88 -7.36 -9.36
C ALA A 14 -2.33 -6.28 -10.29
N ALA A 15 -2.65 -6.35 -11.59
CA ALA A 15 -2.18 -5.36 -12.56
C ALA A 15 -2.72 -3.95 -12.28
N VAL A 16 -3.98 -3.85 -11.84
CA VAL A 16 -4.60 -2.56 -11.49
C VAL A 16 -3.96 -1.99 -10.23
N ARG A 17 -3.73 -2.83 -9.21
CA ARG A 17 -3.01 -2.45 -7.98
C ARG A 17 -1.61 -1.96 -8.32
N ALA A 18 -0.87 -2.69 -9.15
CA ALA A 18 0.47 -2.29 -9.57
C ALA A 18 0.47 -0.94 -10.30
N GLU A 19 -0.53 -0.66 -11.14
CA GLU A 19 -0.66 0.65 -11.82
C GLU A 19 -0.97 1.78 -10.84
N VAL A 20 -1.89 1.56 -9.91
CA VAL A 20 -2.20 2.54 -8.84
C VAL A 20 -0.96 2.80 -7.99
N VAL A 21 -0.20 1.75 -7.65
CA VAL A 21 1.05 1.88 -6.90
C VAL A 21 2.10 2.64 -7.71
N ARG A 22 2.30 2.34 -9.01
CA ARG A 22 3.21 3.12 -9.88
C ARG A 22 2.84 4.60 -9.87
N HIS A 23 1.56 4.91 -10.03
CA HIS A 23 1.08 6.28 -10.07
C HIS A 23 1.28 7.00 -8.73
N ALA A 24 1.00 6.32 -7.62
CA ALA A 24 1.16 6.88 -6.28
C ALA A 24 2.63 6.98 -5.83
N ALA A 25 3.50 6.10 -6.34
CA ALA A 25 4.92 6.08 -6.04
C ALA A 25 5.74 7.08 -6.87
N GLY A 26 5.28 7.40 -8.08
CA GLY A 26 5.80 8.52 -8.85
C GLY A 26 5.52 9.87 -8.19
N ARG A 27 6.30 10.91 -8.51
CA ARG A 27 5.88 12.30 -8.23
C ARG A 27 4.59 12.53 -9.03
N LEU A 28 3.47 12.71 -8.35
CA LEU A 28 2.21 13.17 -8.93
C LEU A 28 2.48 14.38 -9.83
N ARG A 29 2.58 14.15 -11.15
CA ARG A 29 2.66 15.20 -12.17
C ARG A 29 1.25 15.42 -12.70
N GLY A 30 0.38 15.95 -11.85
CA GLY A 30 -0.99 16.28 -12.21
C GLY A 30 -1.95 16.14 -11.03
N PRO A 31 -3.07 16.88 -11.04
CA PRO A 31 -4.10 16.72 -10.02
C PRO A 31 -4.66 15.29 -10.11
N LEU A 32 -4.68 14.58 -8.98
CA LEU A 32 -5.49 13.36 -8.86
C LEU A 32 -6.93 13.72 -9.24
N PRO A 33 -7.59 12.98 -10.16
CA PRO A 33 -9.02 13.16 -10.34
C PRO A 33 -9.70 12.86 -8.99
N PRO A 34 -10.69 13.65 -8.55
CA PRO A 34 -11.42 13.35 -7.32
C PRO A 34 -12.19 12.04 -7.53
N TRP A 35 -11.76 10.97 -6.87
CA TRP A 35 -12.52 9.73 -6.77
C TRP A 35 -13.59 9.93 -5.70
N VAL A 36 -14.84 10.18 -6.11
CA VAL A 36 -16.00 10.20 -5.20
C VAL A 36 -16.85 8.98 -5.47
N TRP A 37 -17.10 8.17 -4.44
CA TRP A 37 -18.23 7.24 -4.45
C TRP A 37 -19.16 7.62 -3.31
N GLY A 38 -20.47 7.62 -3.57
CA GLY A 38 -21.54 7.67 -2.58
C GLY A 38 -21.56 6.45 -1.64
N LEU A 39 -20.41 6.04 -1.13
CA LEU A 39 -20.24 5.02 -0.11
C LEU A 39 -19.59 5.69 1.10
N ARG A 40 -20.44 5.89 2.12
CA ARG A 40 -20.14 6.03 3.55
C ARG A 40 -18.67 6.26 3.90
N MET A 41 -18.36 7.47 4.34
CA MET A 41 -17.14 7.80 5.09
C MET A 41 -16.95 6.77 6.21
N TRP A 42 -15.91 5.95 6.08
CA TRP A 42 -15.57 4.87 7.00
C TRP A 42 -14.06 4.92 7.23
N PRO A 43 -13.56 5.05 8.49
CA PRO A 43 -14.25 5.28 9.75
C PRO A 43 -14.67 6.76 9.91
N SER A 44 -15.20 7.14 11.09
CA SER A 44 -15.15 8.53 11.56
C SER A 44 -13.75 9.08 11.24
N ALA A 45 -13.63 10.27 10.65
CA ALA A 45 -12.31 10.83 10.29
C ALA A 45 -11.36 10.93 11.51
N GLU A 46 -11.91 10.83 12.72
CA GLU A 46 -11.19 10.57 13.97
C GLU A 46 -10.24 9.37 13.84
N GLY A 47 -8.95 9.68 13.71
CA GLY A 47 -7.85 8.71 13.73
C GLY A 47 -7.16 8.47 12.40
N LEU A 48 -7.74 8.88 11.27
CA LEU A 48 -7.07 8.82 9.96
C LEU A 48 -5.84 9.75 9.93
N ASP A 49 -5.91 10.90 10.60
CA ASP A 49 -4.79 11.83 10.72
C ASP A 49 -3.61 11.23 11.49
N GLU A 50 -3.88 10.43 12.53
CA GLU A 50 -2.85 9.79 13.33
C GLU A 50 -2.17 8.63 12.58
N GLU A 51 -2.96 7.88 11.80
CA GLU A 51 -2.43 6.85 10.90
C GLU A 51 -1.63 7.47 9.75
N ALA A 52 -2.13 8.54 9.12
CA ALA A 52 -1.43 9.29 8.09
C ALA A 52 -0.09 9.87 8.62
N ARG A 53 -0.08 10.37 9.84
CA ARG A 53 1.15 10.85 10.50
C ARG A 53 2.16 9.72 10.71
N ARG A 54 1.72 8.54 11.16
CA ARG A 54 2.58 7.35 11.31
C ARG A 54 3.22 6.90 10.00
N LEU A 55 2.52 7.08 8.88
CA LEU A 55 2.98 6.66 7.55
C LEU A 55 3.81 7.74 6.82
N THR A 56 3.89 8.97 7.36
CA THR A 56 4.56 10.10 6.69
C THR A 56 6.06 9.85 6.50
N GLY A 57 6.70 9.11 7.40
CA GLY A 57 8.13 8.78 7.31
C GLY A 57 8.49 7.63 6.36
N LEU A 58 7.49 6.94 5.80
CA LEU A 58 7.70 5.79 4.92
C LEU A 58 7.96 6.23 3.47
N THR A 59 8.59 5.36 2.70
CA THR A 59 8.64 5.52 1.23
C THR A 59 7.22 5.40 0.64
N PRO A 60 6.99 5.86 -0.60
CA PRO A 60 5.71 5.63 -1.26
C PRO A 60 5.34 4.15 -1.40
N TYR A 61 6.31 3.28 -1.67
CA TYR A 61 6.08 1.84 -1.81
C TYR A 61 5.77 1.18 -0.45
N ALA A 62 6.44 1.57 0.64
CA ALA A 62 6.09 1.10 1.98
C ALA A 62 4.70 1.58 2.43
N ARG A 63 4.28 2.80 2.08
CA ARG A 63 2.89 3.23 2.31
C ARG A 63 1.89 2.39 1.53
N ALA A 64 2.18 2.11 0.26
CA ALA A 64 1.37 1.23 -0.57
C ALA A 64 1.28 -0.18 0.03
N ALA A 65 2.41 -0.75 0.46
CA ALA A 65 2.48 -2.06 1.11
C ALA A 65 1.59 -2.12 2.37
N TRP A 66 1.62 -1.07 3.19
CA TRP A 66 0.78 -0.97 4.37
C TRP A 66 -0.72 -0.96 4.02
N VAL A 67 -1.11 -0.19 2.99
CA VAL A 67 -2.50 -0.11 2.52
C VAL A 67 -2.97 -1.45 1.93
N LEU A 68 -2.16 -2.07 1.06
CA LEU A 68 -2.45 -3.35 0.44
C LEU A 68 -2.60 -4.48 1.47
N GLY A 69 -1.71 -4.53 2.48
CA GLY A 69 -1.82 -5.53 3.54
C GLY A 69 -3.03 -5.28 4.45
N ARG A 70 -3.27 -4.03 4.86
CA ARG A 70 -4.31 -3.72 5.85
C ARG A 70 -5.71 -3.63 5.28
N PHE A 71 -5.89 -2.94 4.17
CA PHE A 71 -7.20 -2.64 3.59
C PHE A 71 -7.60 -3.64 2.51
N ASP A 72 -6.64 -4.07 1.68
CA ASP A 72 -6.91 -5.06 0.64
C ASP A 72 -6.78 -6.51 1.16
N GLY A 73 -6.22 -6.69 2.37
CA GLY A 73 -6.11 -8.00 3.03
C GLY A 73 -5.12 -8.96 2.35
N LEU A 74 -4.18 -8.42 1.57
CA LEU A 74 -3.13 -9.19 0.91
C LEU A 74 -2.10 -9.69 1.92
N ASP A 75 -1.59 -10.91 1.71
CA ASP A 75 -0.44 -11.41 2.45
C ASP A 75 0.88 -10.79 1.96
N GLU A 76 1.97 -11.01 2.69
CA GLU A 76 3.27 -10.37 2.42
C GLU A 76 3.81 -10.71 1.03
N GLU A 77 3.62 -11.94 0.57
CA GLU A 77 4.07 -12.41 -0.74
C GLU A 77 3.28 -11.75 -1.87
N ALA A 78 1.95 -11.67 -1.72
CA ALA A 78 1.09 -11.02 -2.69
C ALA A 78 1.33 -9.51 -2.75
N VAL A 79 1.59 -8.86 -1.61
CA VAL A 79 2.00 -7.45 -1.59
C VAL A 79 3.33 -7.27 -2.32
N ALA A 80 4.34 -8.09 -2.02
CA ALA A 80 5.64 -7.99 -2.67
C ALA A 80 5.54 -8.16 -4.19
N ALA A 81 4.71 -9.11 -4.67
CA ALA A 81 4.46 -9.30 -6.10
C ALA A 81 3.84 -8.05 -6.75
N VAL A 82 2.89 -7.38 -6.09
CA VAL A 82 2.30 -6.12 -6.58
C VAL A 82 3.34 -5.01 -6.63
N LEU A 83 4.21 -4.89 -5.62
CA LEU A 83 5.26 -3.86 -5.58
C LEU A 83 6.34 -4.11 -6.63
N GLU A 84 6.73 -5.37 -6.87
CA GLU A 84 7.65 -5.77 -7.93
C GLU A 84 7.09 -5.38 -9.31
N GLN A 85 5.82 -5.73 -9.57
CA GLN A 85 5.13 -5.30 -10.78
C GLN A 85 5.07 -3.76 -10.89
N ALA A 86 4.98 -3.05 -9.76
CA ALA A 86 4.99 -1.60 -9.70
C ALA A 86 6.39 -0.96 -9.79
N GLY A 87 7.44 -1.76 -9.95
CA GLY A 87 8.81 -1.28 -10.13
C GLY A 87 9.53 -0.90 -8.83
N ALA A 88 9.09 -1.41 -7.68
CA ALA A 88 9.85 -1.23 -6.43
C ALA A 88 11.21 -1.94 -6.50
N ALA A 89 12.27 -1.29 -6.04
CA ALA A 89 13.63 -1.82 -6.09
C ALA A 89 13.88 -2.94 -5.06
N ASP A 90 13.27 -2.86 -3.88
CA ASP A 90 13.30 -3.91 -2.85
C ASP A 90 11.88 -4.17 -2.30
N PRO A 91 11.02 -4.93 -3.03
CA PRO A 91 9.63 -5.17 -2.63
C PRO A 91 9.49 -5.71 -1.21
N MET A 92 10.33 -6.67 -0.82
CA MET A 92 10.28 -7.28 0.52
C MET A 92 10.82 -6.35 1.61
N GLY A 93 11.76 -5.45 1.28
CA GLY A 93 12.17 -4.35 2.17
C GLY A 93 11.03 -3.40 2.47
N GLU A 94 10.27 -3.02 1.45
CA GLU A 94 9.12 -2.12 1.60
C GLU A 94 7.99 -2.74 2.44
N VAL A 95 7.73 -4.05 2.27
CA VAL A 95 6.79 -4.82 3.12
C VAL A 95 7.25 -4.82 4.58
N ARG A 96 8.53 -5.06 4.85
CA ARG A 96 9.08 -5.03 6.22
C ARG A 96 8.97 -3.63 6.85
N ALA A 97 9.27 -2.59 6.09
CA ALA A 97 9.13 -1.20 6.55
C ALA A 97 7.68 -0.86 6.92
N ALA A 98 6.72 -1.29 6.09
CA ALA A 98 5.29 -1.15 6.37
C ALA A 98 4.87 -1.85 7.67
N ARG A 99 5.36 -3.08 7.89
CA ARG A 99 5.05 -3.87 9.10
C ARG A 99 5.64 -3.25 10.37
N ALA A 100 6.84 -2.68 10.29
CA ALA A 100 7.48 -1.98 11.40
C ALA A 100 6.64 -0.77 11.85
N ALA A 101 6.13 0.01 10.89
CA ALA A 101 5.23 1.14 11.16
C ALA A 101 3.88 0.71 11.79
N ALA A 102 3.32 -0.43 11.38
CA ALA A 102 2.08 -0.96 11.95
C ALA A 102 2.24 -1.45 13.40
N SER A 103 3.45 -1.86 13.79
CA SER A 103 3.75 -2.43 15.10
C SER A 103 4.14 -1.37 16.15
N GLY A 104 4.10 -0.08 15.81
CA GLY A 104 4.42 1.02 16.73
C GLY A 104 5.89 1.09 17.15
N SER A 105 6.80 0.36 16.47
CA SER A 105 8.23 0.52 16.67
C SER A 105 8.72 1.62 15.74
N GLY A 106 8.75 2.85 16.27
CA GLY A 106 9.40 4.00 15.64
C GLY A 106 10.91 3.81 15.55
N ALA A 107 11.35 2.86 14.73
CA ALA A 107 12.75 2.70 14.36
C ALA A 107 12.87 3.07 12.88
N ALA A 108 13.16 4.36 12.65
CA ALA A 108 13.69 4.85 11.40
C ALA A 108 14.95 4.04 11.03
N LEU A 109 14.84 3.21 9.99
CA LEU A 109 15.95 2.60 9.25
C LEU A 109 15.55 2.75 7.79
N ALA A 110 15.93 3.83 7.09
CA ALA A 110 17.25 4.15 6.53
C ALA A 110 17.17 4.02 5.00
N ALA A 111 17.38 5.14 4.29
CA ALA A 111 17.61 5.16 2.85
C ALA A 111 18.87 4.32 2.50
N PRO A 112 18.92 3.67 1.32
CA PRO A 112 19.19 4.35 0.05
C PRO A 112 18.23 3.87 -1.07
N GLY A 113 18.07 4.48 -2.24
CA GLY A 113 18.71 5.62 -2.89
C GLY A 113 18.17 5.67 -4.31
N ALA A 114 17.88 6.88 -4.81
CA ALA A 114 17.59 7.12 -6.21
C ALA A 114 18.90 7.10 -7.01
N ALA A 115 18.95 6.30 -8.08
CA ALA A 115 19.71 6.54 -9.30
C ALA A 115 19.04 5.75 -10.44
#